data_AF-A0A9Q1IA66-F1
#
_entry.id   AF-A0A9Q1IA66-F1
#
_cell.length_a   1.000
_cell.length_b   1.000
_cell.length_c   1.000
_cell.angle_alpha   90.00
_cell.angle_beta   90.00
_cell.angle_gamma   90.00
#
_symmetry.space_group_name_H-M   'P 1'
#
loop_
_entity.id
_entity.type
_entity.pdbx_description
1 polymer ?
#
loop_
_entity_poly.entity_id
_entity_poly.type
_entity_poly.pdbx_seq_one_letter_code
_entity_poly.pdbx_strand_id
1 'polypeptide(L)'
;MKLEAGKLCLAGKSSIVIEHYTGPKKMTPPALKEVPRTGAIQDAIKQSVSRAQKKDAAWLCQLHSSPLALDWSAYNVGQDSAPKLKTISVFGPLLDSPPAHPDTVLSTIAYLDTLLRQLGMSHSHITFDMQLYMIACLIQWSDAQRWSSVVLRPGMMHTHVIHRLNRRTDEFNRCGGAKKEGDWLLQQHCLEEMLRYFFAAGHHHYSRWITWHLRDMQHLPATAKDDLLAGSHVCRHSDGAAAVSGDMFGEQTCI
;
A
#
# COMPACT_ATOMS: atom_id res chain seq x y z
N MET A 1 -22.35 -6.45 -9.12
CA MET A 1 -21.66 -7.39 -10.03
C MET A 1 -21.39 -8.67 -9.26
N LYS A 2 -22.10 -9.77 -9.56
CA LYS A 2 -21.85 -11.07 -8.93
C LYS A 2 -20.60 -11.67 -9.57
N LEU A 3 -19.49 -11.67 -8.85
CA LEU A 3 -18.37 -12.56 -9.14
C LEU A 3 -18.82 -13.96 -8.75
N GLU A 4 -19.38 -14.71 -9.70
CA GLU A 4 -19.62 -16.14 -9.47
C GLU A 4 -18.27 -16.83 -9.33
N ALA A 5 -18.13 -17.56 -8.23
CA ALA A 5 -16.99 -18.43 -7.95
C ALA A 5 -17.00 -19.59 -8.95
N GLY A 6 -16.47 -19.37 -10.14
CA GLY A 6 -16.42 -20.38 -11.19
C GLY A 6 -15.90 -19.79 -12.49
N LYS A 7 -14.64 -20.10 -12.82
CA LYS A 7 -13.89 -19.72 -14.04
C LYS A 7 -13.24 -18.33 -14.02
N LEU A 8 -12.23 -18.16 -13.17
CA LEU A 8 -11.01 -17.49 -13.65
C LEU A 8 -10.32 -18.48 -14.62
N CYS A 9 -10.83 -18.58 -15.85
CA CYS A 9 -10.10 -19.25 -16.93
C CYS A 9 -9.03 -18.27 -17.40
N LEU A 10 -7.90 -18.20 -16.69
CA LEU A 10 -6.67 -17.65 -17.26
C LEU A 10 -6.29 -18.59 -18.40
N ALA A 11 -6.54 -18.14 -19.63
CA ALA A 11 -6.35 -18.91 -20.83
C ALA A 11 -4.89 -19.34 -20.97
N GLY A 12 -4.63 -20.65 -20.85
CA GLY A 12 -3.41 -21.31 -21.32
C GLY A 12 -2.14 -21.06 -20.51
N LYS A 13 -1.20 -22.00 -20.59
CA LYS A 13 0.21 -21.78 -20.25
C LYS A 13 0.81 -20.78 -21.26
N SER A 14 0.44 -19.51 -21.19
CA SER A 14 1.14 -18.46 -21.91
C SER A 14 2.42 -18.15 -21.13
N SER A 15 3.57 -18.50 -21.70
CA SER A 15 4.87 -18.01 -21.26
C SER A 15 4.80 -16.50 -21.09
N ILE A 16 5.21 -15.99 -19.93
CA ILE A 16 5.35 -14.55 -19.75
C ILE A 16 6.36 -14.01 -20.76
N VAL A 17 6.02 -12.90 -21.42
CA VAL A 17 6.98 -12.16 -22.24
C VAL A 17 7.91 -11.45 -21.28
N ILE A 18 9.18 -11.83 -21.30
CA ILE A 18 10.22 -11.10 -20.56
C ILE A 18 10.51 -9.83 -21.34
N GLU A 19 10.34 -8.70 -20.67
CA GLU A 19 10.66 -7.40 -21.22
C GLU A 19 12.05 -6.97 -20.77
N HIS A 20 12.81 -6.42 -21.72
CA HIS A 20 14.16 -5.93 -21.46
C HIS A 20 14.14 -4.42 -21.24
N TYR A 21 14.61 -4.01 -20.08
CA TYR A 21 14.68 -2.60 -19.72
C TYR A 21 15.86 -1.94 -20.44
N THR A 22 15.55 -1.04 -21.36
CA THR A 22 16.54 -0.26 -22.14
C THR A 22 16.72 1.18 -21.62
N GLY A 23 16.02 1.53 -20.53
CA GLY A 23 16.06 2.87 -19.95
C GLY A 23 17.37 3.16 -19.19
N PRO A 24 17.55 4.42 -18.74
CA PRO A 24 18.77 4.82 -18.05
C PRO A 24 18.89 4.16 -16.67
N LYS A 25 20.12 3.90 -16.23
CA LYS A 25 20.43 3.35 -14.89
C LYS A 25 20.11 4.33 -13.74
N LYS A 26 20.09 5.63 -14.03
CA LYS A 26 19.74 6.69 -13.10
C LYS A 26 18.78 7.62 -13.80
N MET A 27 17.67 7.93 -13.14
CA MET A 27 16.67 8.85 -13.66
C MET A 27 16.32 9.86 -12.58
N THR A 28 16.13 11.11 -12.98
CA THR A 28 15.59 12.14 -12.11
C THR A 28 14.08 12.00 -12.03
N PRO A 29 13.49 12.19 -10.84
CA PRO A 29 12.04 12.21 -10.69
C PRO A 29 11.41 13.28 -11.60
N PRO A 30 10.23 13.02 -12.19
CA PRO A 30 9.52 14.02 -12.97
C PRO A 30 9.17 15.23 -12.10
N ALA A 31 9.16 16.41 -12.72
CA ALA A 31 8.78 17.64 -12.03
C ALA A 31 7.28 17.61 -11.70
N LEU A 32 6.95 17.45 -10.42
CA LEU A 32 5.58 17.58 -9.93
C LEU A 32 5.33 19.02 -9.49
N LYS A 33 4.25 19.61 -10.00
CA LYS A 33 3.81 20.96 -9.61
C LYS A 33 3.49 20.96 -8.11
N GLU A 34 3.52 22.13 -7.47
CA GLU A 34 2.98 22.21 -6.13
C GLU A 34 1.45 22.09 -6.20
N VAL A 35 0.90 21.10 -5.49
CA VAL A 35 -0.54 20.98 -5.29
C VAL A 35 -0.85 21.66 -3.95
N PRO A 36 -1.57 22.79 -3.96
CA PRO A 36 -1.99 23.41 -2.71
C PRO A 36 -2.79 22.40 -1.90
N ARG A 37 -2.43 22.20 -0.64
CA ARG A 37 -3.27 21.43 0.28
C ARG A 37 -4.57 22.19 0.48
N THR A 38 -5.63 21.77 -0.21
CA THR A 38 -6.97 22.31 0.01
C THR A 38 -7.40 22.04 1.44
N GLY A 39 -8.10 23.00 2.07
CA GLY A 39 -8.62 22.83 3.44
C GLY A 39 -9.42 21.53 3.62
N ALA A 40 -10.22 21.15 2.62
CA ALA A 40 -11.02 19.93 2.64
C ALA A 40 -10.21 18.64 2.87
N ILE A 41 -9.06 18.47 2.21
CA ILE A 41 -8.20 17.28 2.38
C ILE A 41 -7.58 17.28 3.78
N GLN A 42 -7.13 18.44 4.26
CA GLN A 42 -6.58 18.54 5.61
C GLN A 42 -7.63 18.24 6.68
N ASP A 43 -8.86 18.70 6.47
CA ASP A 43 -9.97 18.44 7.37
C ASP A 43 -10.37 16.96 7.36
N ALA A 44 -10.37 16.32 6.18
CA ALA A 44 -10.59 14.87 6.08
C ALA A 44 -9.51 14.07 6.82
N ILE A 45 -8.24 14.46 6.70
CA ILE A 45 -7.13 13.85 7.46
C ILE A 45 -7.34 14.04 8.96
N LYS A 46 -7.65 15.26 9.42
CA LYS A 46 -7.93 15.54 10.85
C LYS A 46 -9.10 14.71 11.37
N GLN A 47 -10.17 14.56 10.59
CA GLN A 47 -11.32 13.74 10.94
C GLN A 47 -10.94 12.26 11.07
N SER A 48 -10.16 11.73 10.11
CA SER A 48 -9.64 10.36 10.16
C SER A 48 -8.76 10.13 11.40
N VAL A 49 -7.83 11.05 11.68
CA VAL A 49 -6.99 11.00 12.90
C VAL A 49 -7.82 11.05 14.17
N SER A 50 -8.80 11.96 14.24
CA SER A 50 -9.68 12.10 15.41
C SER A 50 -10.52 10.84 15.63
N ARG A 51 -11.03 10.22 14.55
CA ARG A 51 -11.76 8.95 14.61
C ARG A 51 -10.89 7.84 15.17
N ALA A 52 -9.66 7.68 14.67
CA ALA A 52 -8.71 6.70 15.17
C ALA A 52 -8.40 6.92 16.65
N GLN A 53 -8.12 8.16 17.06
CA GLN A 53 -7.84 8.50 18.47
C GLN A 53 -9.02 8.18 19.40
N LYS A 54 -10.25 8.49 18.99
CA LYS A 54 -11.45 8.16 19.77
C LYS A 54 -11.61 6.65 19.93
N LYS A 55 -11.33 5.89 18.87
CA LYS A 55 -11.40 4.42 18.87
C LYS A 55 -10.33 3.81 19.78
N ASP A 56 -9.08 4.27 19.67
CA ASP A 56 -7.97 3.85 20.53
C ASP A 56 -8.28 4.15 22.01
N ALA A 57 -8.77 5.36 22.31
CA ALA A 57 -9.13 5.76 23.67
C ALA A 57 -10.27 4.90 24.24
N ALA A 58 -11.31 4.62 23.43
CA ALA A 58 -12.41 3.77 23.85
C ALA A 58 -11.95 2.34 24.18
N TRP A 59 -11.05 1.77 23.37
CA TRP A 59 -10.47 0.46 23.65
C TRP A 59 -9.59 0.47 24.91
N LEU A 60 -8.73 1.47 25.09
CA LEU A 60 -7.89 1.60 26.29
C LEU A 60 -8.75 1.71 27.56
N CYS A 61 -9.84 2.48 27.51
CA CYS A 61 -10.81 2.55 28.59
C CYS A 61 -11.43 1.18 28.89
N GLN A 62 -11.81 0.42 27.87
CA GLN A 62 -12.35 -0.94 28.06
C GLN A 62 -11.30 -1.88 28.67
N LEU A 63 -10.06 -1.82 28.18
CA LEU A 63 -8.93 -2.60 28.66
C LEU A 63 -8.69 -2.41 30.17
N HIS A 64 -8.85 -1.18 30.65
CA HIS A 64 -8.66 -0.87 32.07
C HIS A 64 -9.90 -1.14 32.92
N SER A 65 -11.09 -1.13 32.32
CA SER A 65 -12.36 -1.22 33.05
C SER A 65 -12.92 -2.64 33.15
N SER A 66 -12.41 -3.59 32.37
CA SER A 66 -12.93 -4.96 32.32
C SER A 66 -11.81 -6.00 32.26
N PRO A 67 -11.82 -7.03 33.11
CA PRO A 67 -10.91 -8.17 33.00
C PRO A 67 -11.20 -9.07 31.78
N LEU A 68 -12.35 -8.89 31.11
CA LEU A 68 -12.75 -9.57 29.87
C LEU A 68 -12.55 -8.68 28.63
N ALA A 69 -11.68 -7.67 28.72
CA ALA A 69 -11.42 -6.80 27.61
C ALA A 69 -10.85 -7.58 26.41
N LEU A 70 -11.40 -7.29 25.24
CA LEU A 70 -10.92 -7.85 23.99
C LEU A 70 -9.54 -7.30 23.67
N ASP A 71 -8.70 -8.12 23.03
CA ASP A 71 -7.51 -7.60 22.37
C ASP A 71 -7.91 -6.58 21.27
N TRP A 72 -6.95 -5.76 20.85
CA TRP A 72 -7.21 -4.71 19.86
C TRP A 72 -7.78 -5.24 18.54
N SER A 73 -7.38 -6.43 18.11
CA SER A 73 -7.84 -7.01 16.84
C SER A 73 -9.30 -7.47 16.96
N ALA A 74 -9.65 -8.17 18.03
CA ALA A 74 -11.01 -8.59 18.33
C ALA A 74 -11.95 -7.39 18.58
N TYR A 75 -11.48 -6.37 19.31
CA TYR A 75 -12.21 -5.12 19.49
C TYR A 75 -12.54 -4.45 18.14
N ASN A 76 -11.56 -4.37 17.24
CA ASN A 76 -11.74 -3.76 15.93
C ASN A 76 -12.75 -4.50 15.06
N VAL A 77 -12.67 -5.84 15.01
CA VAL A 77 -13.61 -6.67 14.25
C VAL A 77 -15.04 -6.48 14.76
N GLY A 78 -15.23 -6.38 16.08
CA GLY A 78 -16.54 -6.18 16.69
C GLY A 78 -17.18 -4.80 16.43
N GLN A 79 -16.41 -3.81 16.00
CA GLN A 79 -16.90 -2.45 15.70
C GLN A 79 -17.30 -2.26 14.23
N ASP A 80 -16.86 -3.14 13.33
CA ASP A 80 -17.18 -3.04 11.92
C ASP A 80 -18.52 -3.73 11.61
N SER A 81 -19.52 -2.94 11.24
CA SER A 81 -20.88 -3.42 10.89
C SER A 81 -21.04 -3.78 9.41
N ALA A 82 -20.09 -3.39 8.56
CA ALA A 82 -20.18 -3.58 7.11
C ALA A 82 -19.32 -4.78 6.64
N PRO A 83 -19.85 -5.66 5.77
CA PRO A 83 -19.07 -6.74 5.18
C PRO A 83 -17.95 -6.17 4.30
N LYS A 84 -16.69 -6.44 4.67
CA LYS A 84 -15.52 -6.02 3.89
C LYS A 84 -15.26 -7.01 2.74
N LEU A 85 -14.84 -6.47 1.59
CA LEU A 85 -14.52 -7.29 0.41
C LEU A 85 -13.33 -8.21 0.68
N LYS A 86 -13.46 -9.48 0.29
CA LYS A 86 -12.40 -10.50 0.41
C LYS A 86 -11.39 -10.32 -0.72
N THR A 87 -10.10 -10.46 -0.40
CA THR A 87 -9.04 -10.46 -1.41
C THR A 87 -8.93 -11.84 -2.06
N ILE A 88 -8.91 -11.86 -3.39
CA ILE A 88 -8.58 -13.06 -4.17
C ILE A 88 -7.09 -13.00 -4.46
N SER A 89 -6.35 -14.04 -4.07
CA SER A 89 -4.93 -14.19 -4.38
C SER A 89 -4.75 -15.05 -5.62
N VAL A 90 -3.83 -14.61 -6.48
CA VAL A 90 -3.39 -15.35 -7.66
C VAL A 90 -1.87 -15.28 -7.69
N PHE A 91 -1.22 -16.42 -7.88
CA PHE A 91 0.22 -16.47 -8.06
C PHE A 91 0.57 -16.14 -9.51
N GLY A 92 1.45 -15.15 -9.69
CA GLY A 92 2.05 -14.84 -10.98
C GLY A 92 3.07 -15.90 -11.42
N PRO A 93 3.55 -15.79 -12.67
CA PRO A 93 4.60 -16.67 -13.17
C PRO A 93 5.91 -16.44 -12.41
N LEU A 94 6.70 -17.51 -12.28
CA LEU A 94 8.06 -17.42 -11.75
C LEU A 94 8.99 -16.83 -12.81
N LEU A 95 9.75 -15.81 -12.43
CA LEU A 95 10.79 -15.21 -13.27
C LEU A 95 12.15 -15.72 -12.80
N ASP A 96 12.86 -16.43 -13.68
CA ASP A 96 14.21 -16.94 -13.42
C ASP A 96 15.26 -15.83 -13.65
N SER A 97 15.24 -14.84 -12.76
CA SER A 97 16.13 -13.68 -12.80
C SER A 97 16.17 -13.04 -11.40
N PRO A 98 17.29 -12.38 -10.99
CA PRO A 98 17.35 -11.71 -9.70
C PRO A 98 16.18 -10.72 -9.52
N PRO A 99 15.56 -10.65 -8.32
CA PRO A 99 14.41 -9.78 -8.07
C PRO A 99 14.69 -8.30 -8.35
N ALA A 100 15.91 -7.85 -8.03
CA ALA A 100 16.36 -6.48 -8.23
C ALA A 100 16.85 -6.16 -9.66
N HIS A 101 16.81 -7.13 -10.58
CA HIS A 101 17.14 -6.86 -11.97
C HIS A 101 16.01 -6.03 -12.61
N PRO A 102 16.31 -4.92 -13.33
CA PRO A 102 15.29 -4.07 -13.94
C PRO A 102 14.30 -4.83 -14.85
N ASP A 103 14.77 -5.79 -15.64
CA ASP A 103 13.91 -6.65 -16.48
C ASP A 103 12.89 -7.44 -15.66
N THR A 104 13.29 -7.92 -14.48
CA THR A 104 12.40 -8.67 -13.57
C THR A 104 11.28 -7.75 -13.07
N VAL A 105 11.64 -6.55 -12.61
CA VAL A 105 10.68 -5.56 -12.11
C VAL A 105 9.76 -5.08 -13.24
N LEU A 106 10.32 -4.79 -14.42
CA LEU A 106 9.58 -4.37 -15.61
C LEU A 106 8.57 -5.43 -16.05
N SER A 107 9.03 -6.68 -16.21
CA SER A 107 8.17 -7.80 -16.61
C SER A 107 7.07 -8.05 -15.58
N THR A 108 7.38 -7.89 -14.29
CA THR A 108 6.39 -7.99 -13.20
C THR A 108 5.32 -6.91 -13.30
N ILE A 109 5.71 -5.64 -13.48
CA ILE A 109 4.76 -4.53 -13.63
C ILE A 109 3.88 -4.74 -14.86
N ALA A 110 4.49 -5.09 -16.01
CA ALA A 110 3.77 -5.31 -17.27
C ALA A 110 2.74 -6.44 -17.15
N TYR A 111 3.14 -7.56 -16.55
CA TYR A 111 2.26 -8.70 -16.32
C TYR A 111 1.10 -8.35 -15.39
N LEU A 112 1.39 -7.74 -14.22
CA LEU A 112 0.38 -7.38 -13.23
C LEU A 112 -0.61 -6.35 -13.79
N ASP A 113 -0.13 -5.30 -14.46
CA ASP A 113 -1.02 -4.30 -15.05
C ASP A 113 -1.92 -4.90 -16.14
N THR A 114 -1.37 -5.78 -16.99
CA THR A 114 -2.16 -6.50 -18.01
C THR A 114 -3.24 -7.36 -17.36
N LEU A 115 -2.87 -8.14 -16.33
CA LEU A 115 -3.80 -9.01 -15.61
C LEU A 115 -4.92 -8.21 -14.93
N LEU A 116 -4.58 -7.14 -14.20
CA LEU A 116 -5.56 -6.33 -13.47
C LEU A 116 -6.51 -5.59 -14.42
N ARG A 117 -6.02 -5.13 -15.58
CA ARG A 117 -6.87 -4.57 -16.64
C ARG A 117 -7.82 -5.61 -17.24
N GLN A 118 -7.36 -6.84 -17.46
CA GLN A 118 -8.22 -7.95 -17.91
C GLN A 118 -9.32 -8.29 -16.89
N LEU A 119 -9.06 -8.06 -15.61
CA LEU A 119 -10.04 -8.17 -14.53
C LEU A 119 -10.95 -6.93 -14.38
N GLY A 120 -10.81 -5.94 -15.27
CA GLY A 120 -11.65 -4.74 -15.32
C GLY A 120 -11.21 -3.60 -14.39
N MET A 121 -9.99 -3.66 -13.84
CA MET A 121 -9.47 -2.58 -12.99
C MET A 121 -8.98 -1.40 -13.84
N SER A 122 -9.36 -0.19 -13.44
CA SER A 122 -8.93 1.05 -14.11
C SER A 122 -7.51 1.47 -13.73
N HIS A 123 -7.13 1.21 -12.48
CA HIS A 123 -5.78 1.47 -11.96
C HIS A 123 -5.19 0.20 -11.34
N SER A 124 -3.89 0.02 -11.56
CA SER A 124 -3.13 -1.12 -11.06
C SER A 124 -2.30 -0.68 -9.85
N HIS A 125 -2.76 -1.00 -8.64
CA HIS A 125 -2.04 -0.66 -7.40
C HIS A 125 -1.01 -1.75 -7.06
N ILE A 126 0.26 -1.51 -7.37
CA ILE A 126 1.33 -2.51 -7.21
C ILE A 126 2.23 -2.11 -6.04
N THR A 127 2.48 -3.06 -5.13
CA THR A 127 3.36 -2.86 -3.97
C THR A 127 4.67 -3.63 -4.19
N PHE A 128 5.79 -2.99 -3.93
CA PHE A 128 7.13 -3.59 -3.95
C PHE A 128 7.85 -3.29 -2.64
N ASP A 129 8.73 -4.16 -2.14
CA ASP A 129 9.62 -3.77 -1.03
C ASP A 129 10.42 -2.50 -1.38
N MET A 130 11.02 -1.84 -0.38
CA MET A 130 11.64 -0.53 -0.58
C MET A 130 12.79 -0.54 -1.60
N GLN A 131 13.54 -1.64 -1.73
CA GLN A 131 14.64 -1.71 -2.70
C GLN A 131 14.10 -1.87 -4.12
N LEU A 132 13.09 -2.72 -4.31
CA LEU A 132 12.45 -2.91 -5.61
C LEU A 132 11.55 -1.72 -6.01
N TYR A 133 10.94 -1.04 -5.03
CA TYR A 133 10.11 0.15 -5.25
C TYR A 133 10.89 1.27 -5.95
N MET A 134 12.16 1.47 -5.58
CA MET A 134 13.05 2.40 -6.27
C MET A 134 13.17 2.05 -7.75
N ILE A 135 13.46 0.78 -8.06
CA ILE A 135 13.65 0.32 -9.44
C ILE A 135 12.35 0.47 -10.22
N ALA A 136 11.21 0.12 -9.60
CA ALA A 136 9.89 0.31 -10.17
C ALA A 136 9.60 1.79 -10.49
N CYS A 137 9.97 2.73 -9.60
CA CYS A 137 9.84 4.16 -9.87
C CYS A 137 10.69 4.59 -11.07
N LEU A 138 11.93 4.11 -11.18
CA LEU A 138 12.80 4.42 -12.33
C LEU A 138 12.19 3.93 -13.64
N ILE A 139 11.65 2.70 -13.64
CA ILE A 139 10.93 2.13 -14.79
C ILE A 139 9.70 2.99 -15.13
N GLN A 140 8.91 3.38 -14.12
CA GLN A 140 7.73 4.22 -14.32
C GLN A 140 8.09 5.57 -14.94
N TRP A 141 9.17 6.21 -14.46
CA TRP A 141 9.62 7.49 -14.99
C TRP A 141 10.21 7.39 -16.40
N SER A 142 10.77 6.22 -16.77
CA SER A 142 11.32 6.01 -18.11
C SER A 142 10.27 6.04 -19.21
N ASP A 143 9.02 5.70 -18.87
CA ASP A 143 7.89 5.72 -19.79
C ASP A 143 6.58 6.06 -19.05
N ALA A 144 6.48 7.32 -18.60
CA ALA A 144 5.33 7.77 -17.80
C ALA A 144 3.98 7.62 -18.52
N GLN A 145 3.97 7.64 -19.86
CA GLN A 145 2.76 7.47 -20.64
C GLN A 145 2.28 6.02 -20.60
N ARG A 146 3.18 5.05 -20.77
CA ARG A 146 2.83 3.62 -20.68
C ARG A 146 2.28 3.25 -19.30
N TRP A 147 2.84 3.84 -18.26
CA TRP A 147 2.57 3.49 -16.88
C TRP A 147 1.58 4.42 -16.18
N SER A 148 0.76 5.17 -16.93
CA SER A 148 -0.16 6.17 -16.39
C SER A 148 -1.28 5.59 -15.53
N SER A 149 -1.64 4.32 -15.71
CA SER A 149 -2.63 3.61 -14.89
C SER A 149 -2.02 2.89 -13.68
N VAL A 150 -0.69 2.81 -13.61
CA VAL A 150 0.01 2.06 -12.56
C VAL A 150 0.28 2.98 -11.38
N VAL A 151 -0.16 2.56 -10.20
CA VAL A 151 0.08 3.27 -8.94
C VAL A 151 1.04 2.43 -8.11
N LEU A 152 2.31 2.82 -8.12
CA LEU A 152 3.35 2.14 -7.36
C LEU A 152 3.31 2.55 -5.88
N ARG A 153 3.49 1.57 -5.00
CA ARG A 153 3.50 1.77 -3.55
C ARG A 153 4.72 1.10 -2.90
N PRO A 154 5.39 1.78 -1.95
CA PRO A 154 6.45 1.14 -1.20
C PRO A 154 5.85 0.11 -0.23
N GLY A 155 6.56 -1.00 -0.07
CA GLY A 155 6.29 -2.05 0.89
C GLY A 155 6.49 -1.48 2.28
N MET A 156 5.52 -1.76 3.14
CA MET A 156 5.40 -1.12 4.43
C MET A 156 6.00 -1.96 5.57
N MET A 157 6.49 -3.17 5.28
CA MET A 157 7.11 -4.07 6.25
C MET A 157 8.40 -3.48 6.84
N HIS A 158 9.32 -2.96 6.01
CA HIS A 158 10.56 -2.35 6.50
C HIS A 158 10.36 -0.97 7.15
N THR A 159 9.30 -0.25 6.76
CA THR A 159 8.87 0.99 7.42
C THR A 159 8.50 0.73 8.88
N HIS A 160 8.01 -0.48 9.22
CA HIS A 160 7.68 -0.86 10.59
C HIS A 160 8.91 -1.13 11.47
N VAL A 161 10.00 -1.67 10.92
CA VAL A 161 11.18 -2.05 11.71
C VAL A 161 11.94 -0.82 12.20
N ILE A 162 12.09 0.21 11.37
CA ILE A 162 12.85 1.42 11.71
C ILE A 162 12.18 2.23 12.85
N HIS A 163 10.85 2.20 12.95
CA HIS A 163 10.13 2.92 14.01
C HIS A 163 10.15 2.18 15.36
N ARG A 164 10.44 0.87 15.40
CA ARG A 164 10.54 0.09 16.66
C ARG A 164 11.69 0.58 17.57
N LEU A 165 12.62 1.36 17.01
CA LEU A 165 13.75 1.96 17.74
C LEU A 165 13.42 3.29 18.44
N ASN A 166 12.30 3.94 18.09
CA ASN A 166 11.85 5.19 18.73
C ASN A 166 10.60 4.89 19.59
N ARG A 167 10.76 4.89 20.92
CA ARG A 167 9.71 4.57 21.92
C ARG A 167 8.58 5.62 22.04
N ARG A 168 7.95 6.03 20.94
CA ARG A 168 6.63 6.71 20.99
C ARG A 168 5.59 5.75 20.42
N THR A 169 4.96 4.99 21.30
CA THR A 169 4.08 3.85 21.01
C THR A 169 2.78 4.21 20.29
N ASP A 170 2.34 5.47 20.35
CA ASP A 170 1.00 5.85 19.89
C ASP A 170 0.92 6.06 18.37
N GLU A 171 1.98 6.58 17.75
CA GLU A 171 2.04 6.81 16.29
C GLU A 171 2.15 5.49 15.52
N PHE A 172 2.88 4.52 16.07
CA PHE A 172 3.03 3.18 15.50
C PHE A 172 1.72 2.40 15.51
N ASN A 173 1.02 2.39 16.63
CA ASN A 173 -0.28 1.72 16.76
C ASN A 173 -1.29 2.33 15.79
N ARG A 174 -1.28 3.66 15.62
CA ARG A 174 -2.13 4.36 14.65
C ARG A 174 -1.80 3.98 13.20
N CYS A 175 -0.52 3.92 12.84
CA CYS A 175 -0.07 3.50 11.50
C CYS A 175 -0.41 2.02 11.21
N GLY A 176 -0.31 1.15 12.23
CA GLY A 176 -0.76 -0.24 12.15
C GLY A 176 -2.29 -0.35 12.00
N GLY A 177 -3.05 0.44 12.76
CA GLY A 177 -4.51 0.53 12.70
C GLY A 177 -5.01 1.00 11.33
N ALA A 178 -4.39 2.06 10.78
CA ALA A 178 -4.71 2.58 9.44
C ALA A 178 -4.72 1.49 8.37
N LYS A 179 -3.71 0.61 8.39
CA LYS A 179 -3.57 -0.50 7.45
C LYS A 179 -4.62 -1.58 7.69
N LYS A 180 -4.84 -1.94 8.95
CA LYS A 180 -5.85 -2.92 9.35
C LYS A 180 -7.26 -2.51 8.92
N GLU A 181 -7.51 -1.21 8.89
CA GLU A 181 -8.80 -0.64 8.51
C GLU A 181 -8.90 -0.34 7.01
N GLY A 182 -7.77 -0.15 6.33
CA GLY A 182 -7.74 0.38 4.96
C GLY A 182 -8.04 1.87 4.93
N ASP A 183 -7.66 2.61 5.96
CA ASP A 183 -7.76 4.08 6.01
C ASP A 183 -6.53 4.70 5.35
N TRP A 184 -6.68 5.01 4.06
CA TRP A 184 -5.60 5.57 3.25
C TRP A 184 -5.15 6.96 3.75
N LEU A 185 -6.07 7.81 4.19
CA LEU A 185 -5.74 9.17 4.66
C LEU A 185 -4.91 9.11 5.94
N LEU A 186 -5.30 8.23 6.87
CA LEU A 186 -4.53 7.98 8.07
C LEU A 186 -3.15 7.42 7.74
N GLN A 187 -3.06 6.50 6.77
CA GLN A 187 -1.79 5.94 6.32
C GLN A 187 -0.86 7.02 5.75
N GLN A 188 -1.36 7.91 4.88
CA GLN A 188 -0.56 9.01 4.33
C GLN A 188 -0.07 9.96 5.43
N HIS A 189 -0.94 10.32 6.37
CA HIS A 189 -0.57 11.14 7.52
C HIS A 189 0.52 10.48 8.38
N CYS A 190 0.39 9.18 8.68
CA CYS A 190 1.41 8.45 9.43
C CYS A 190 2.76 8.41 8.68
N LEU A 191 2.76 8.23 7.36
CA LEU A 191 4.00 8.26 6.57
C LEU A 191 4.66 9.63 6.60
N GLU A 192 3.88 10.70 6.49
CA GLU A 192 4.38 12.07 6.60
C GLU A 192 4.99 12.35 7.97
N GLU A 193 4.32 11.96 9.06
CA GLU A 193 4.85 12.08 10.41
C GLU A 193 6.11 11.22 10.62
N MET A 194 6.19 10.06 9.98
CA MET A 194 7.36 9.18 10.09
C MET A 194 8.61 9.73 9.38
N LEU A 195 8.46 10.58 8.34
CA LEU A 195 9.58 11.12 7.59
C LEU A 195 10.61 11.81 8.49
N ARG A 196 10.18 12.60 9.48
CA ARG A 196 11.09 13.30 10.39
C ARG A 196 12.04 12.35 11.13
N TYR A 197 11.56 11.17 11.49
CA TYR A 197 12.38 10.16 12.15
C TYR A 197 13.32 9.45 11.18
N PHE A 198 12.89 9.18 9.94
CA PHE A 198 13.79 8.64 8.92
C PHE A 198 14.95 9.59 8.61
N PHE A 199 14.68 10.90 8.53
CA PHE A 199 15.72 11.90 8.37
C PHE A 199 16.65 11.96 9.58
N ALA A 200 16.09 11.99 10.81
CA ALA A 200 16.88 12.06 12.03
C ALA A 200 17.75 10.82 12.26
N ALA A 201 17.29 9.63 11.88
CA ALA A 201 18.00 8.37 12.01
C ALA A 201 18.99 8.09 10.85
N GLY A 202 19.19 9.04 9.92
CA GLY A 202 20.11 8.86 8.79
C GLY A 202 19.62 7.86 7.73
N HIS A 203 18.35 7.47 7.76
CA HIS A 203 17.73 6.61 6.74
C HIS A 203 17.33 7.43 5.51
N HIS A 204 18.31 8.09 4.89
CA HIS A 204 18.11 8.99 3.76
C HIS A 204 17.49 8.29 2.53
N HIS A 205 17.82 7.01 2.32
CA HIS A 205 17.23 6.22 1.24
C HIS A 205 15.71 6.10 1.41
N TYR A 206 15.24 5.70 2.60
CA TYR A 206 13.82 5.63 2.92
C TYR A 206 13.17 7.01 2.88
N SER A 207 13.82 8.01 3.47
CA SER A 207 13.33 9.38 3.51
C SER A 207 13.05 9.91 2.10
N ARG A 208 13.97 9.70 1.16
CA ARG A 208 13.84 10.12 -0.24
C ARG A 208 12.64 9.47 -0.92
N TRP A 209 12.53 8.15 -0.87
CA TRP A 209 11.50 7.41 -1.61
C TRP A 209 10.11 7.53 -0.97
N ILE A 210 10.02 7.64 0.35
CA ILE A 210 8.75 7.93 1.04
C ILE A 210 8.30 9.37 0.74
N THR A 211 9.22 10.33 0.69
CA THR A 211 8.89 11.72 0.29
C THR A 211 8.35 11.74 -1.14
N TRP A 212 8.98 10.99 -2.06
CA TRP A 212 8.48 10.84 -3.42
C TRP A 212 7.09 10.23 -3.45
N HIS A 213 6.89 9.10 -2.76
CA HIS A 213 5.61 8.43 -2.68
C HIS A 213 4.50 9.37 -2.19
N LEU A 214 4.73 10.12 -1.11
CA LEU A 214 3.76 11.09 -0.57
C LEU A 214 3.40 12.18 -1.57
N ARG A 215 4.39 12.67 -2.35
CA ARG A 215 4.13 13.65 -3.42
C ARG A 215 3.34 13.02 -4.56
N ASP A 216 3.70 11.82 -4.98
CA ASP A 216 3.02 11.10 -6.06
C ASP A 216 1.54 10.83 -5.72
N MET A 217 1.26 10.38 -4.49
CA MET A 217 -0.09 10.19 -3.97
C MET A 217 -0.97 11.45 -4.02
N GLN A 218 -0.37 12.64 -3.86
CA GLN A 218 -1.09 13.92 -3.99
C GLN A 218 -1.46 14.25 -5.45
N HIS A 219 -0.70 13.73 -6.41
CA HIS A 219 -0.85 14.00 -7.84
C HIS A 219 -1.67 12.96 -8.59
N LEU A 220 -2.09 11.88 -7.91
CA LEU A 220 -2.93 10.88 -8.53
C LEU A 220 -4.25 11.47 -9.07
N PRO A 221 -4.76 10.92 -10.19
CA PRO A 221 -6.10 11.20 -10.68
C PRO A 221 -7.16 10.95 -9.60
N ALA A 222 -8.28 11.67 -9.67
CA ALA A 222 -9.37 11.53 -8.70
C ALA A 222 -9.86 10.07 -8.61
N THR A 223 -10.03 9.42 -9.75
CA THR A 223 -10.44 8.01 -9.85
C THR A 223 -9.49 7.05 -9.11
N ALA A 224 -8.18 7.26 -9.23
CA ALA A 224 -7.19 6.45 -8.51
C ALA A 224 -7.22 6.72 -7.00
N LYS A 225 -7.53 7.95 -6.58
CA LYS A 225 -7.70 8.30 -5.16
C LYS A 225 -8.97 7.69 -4.58
N ASP A 226 -10.05 7.65 -5.36
CA ASP A 226 -11.31 7.03 -4.95
C ASP A 226 -11.11 5.52 -4.70
N ASP A 227 -10.35 4.83 -5.55
CA ASP A 227 -9.95 3.43 -5.33
C ASP A 227 -9.21 3.27 -3.99
N LEU A 228 -8.24 4.16 -3.71
CA LEU A 228 -7.46 4.14 -2.46
C LEU A 228 -8.33 4.40 -1.23
N LEU A 229 -9.24 5.38 -1.30
CA LEU A 229 -10.20 5.74 -0.24
C LEU A 229 -11.20 4.61 0.04
N ALA A 230 -11.56 3.83 -0.99
CA ALA A 230 -12.36 2.62 -0.84
C ALA A 230 -11.59 1.45 -0.20
N GLY A 231 -10.28 1.61 0.04
CA GLY A 231 -9.45 0.60 0.67
C GLY A 231 -8.96 -0.48 -0.31
N SER A 232 -8.83 -0.17 -1.61
CA SER A 232 -8.24 -1.08 -2.63
C SER A 232 -6.78 -1.42 -2.34
N HIS A 233 -6.15 -0.64 -1.46
CA HIS A 233 -4.73 -0.65 -1.19
C HIS A 233 -4.33 -1.68 -0.11
N VAL A 234 -5.28 -2.38 0.51
CA VAL A 234 -5.04 -3.41 1.53
C VAL A 234 -5.63 -4.75 1.14
N CYS A 235 -5.00 -5.83 1.61
CA CYS A 235 -5.45 -7.19 1.41
C CYS A 235 -6.21 -7.68 2.65
N ARG A 236 -7.29 -8.42 2.46
CA ARG A 236 -8.15 -8.94 3.52
C ARG A 236 -8.30 -10.44 3.41
N HIS A 237 -8.01 -11.13 4.51
CA HIS A 237 -8.16 -12.58 4.63
C HIS A 237 -9.64 -12.98 4.62
N SER A 238 -9.90 -14.23 4.23
CA SER A 238 -11.24 -14.78 4.09
C SER A 238 -11.91 -15.14 5.43
N ASP A 239 -11.11 -15.27 6.49
CA ASP A 239 -11.45 -15.63 7.87
C ASP A 239 -11.96 -14.42 8.70
N GLY A 240 -11.96 -13.22 8.12
CA GLY A 240 -12.36 -11.99 8.82
C GLY A 240 -11.23 -11.35 9.62
N ALA A 241 -9.98 -11.78 9.46
CA ALA A 241 -8.83 -11.09 10.05
C ALA A 241 -8.67 -9.67 9.52
N ALA A 242 -8.00 -8.83 10.31
CA ALA A 242 -7.71 -7.45 9.97
C ALA A 242 -6.92 -7.35 8.64
N ALA A 243 -7.12 -6.25 7.91
CA ALA A 243 -6.43 -6.07 6.64
C ALA A 243 -4.91 -5.95 6.83
N VAL A 244 -4.14 -6.35 5.82
CA VAL A 244 -2.69 -6.25 5.80
C VAL A 244 -2.22 -5.57 4.51
N SER A 245 -1.01 -5.02 4.51
CA SER A 245 -0.41 -4.52 3.28
C SER A 245 -0.07 -5.67 2.32
N GLY A 246 -0.01 -5.39 1.02
CA GLY A 246 0.20 -6.44 0.01
C GLY A 246 1.53 -7.19 0.17
N ASP A 247 2.59 -6.51 0.59
CA ASP A 247 3.89 -7.12 0.89
C ASP A 247 3.81 -8.09 2.08
N MET A 248 3.14 -7.67 3.17
CA MET A 248 2.92 -8.52 4.34
C MET A 248 1.96 -9.68 4.06
N PHE A 249 0.97 -9.45 3.19
CA PHE A 249 0.04 -10.50 2.74
C PHE A 249 0.80 -11.60 2.00
N GLY A 250 1.70 -11.23 1.09
CA GLY A 250 2.56 -12.18 0.38
C GLY A 250 3.35 -13.08 1.33
N GLU A 251 3.96 -12.52 2.37
CA GLU A 251 4.68 -13.30 3.38
C GLU A 251 3.79 -14.26 4.17
N GLN A 252 2.54 -13.86 4.46
CA GLN A 252 1.60 -14.69 5.21
C GLN A 252 0.96 -15.81 4.38
N THR A 253 0.83 -15.60 3.06
CA THR A 253 0.21 -16.58 2.15
C THR A 253 1.20 -17.50 1.43
N CYS A 254 2.48 -17.16 1.43
CA CYS A 254 3.54 -17.93 0.77
C CYS A 254 4.32 -18.85 1.73
N ILE A 255 3.73 -19.26 2.85
CA ILE A 255 4.27 -20.27 3.78
C ILE A 255 3.37 -21.50 3.76
#